data_AF-A0A969MIH6-F1
#
_entry.id   AF-A0A969MIH6-F1
#
_cell.length_a   1.000
_cell.length_b   1.000
_cell.length_c   1.000
_cell.angle_alpha   90.00
_cell.angle_beta   90.00
_cell.angle_gamma   90.00
#
_symmetry.space_group_name_H-M   'P 1'
#
loop_
_entity.id
_entity.type
_entity.pdbx_description
1 polymer ?
#
loop_
_entity_poly.entity_id
_entity_poly.type
_entity_poly.pdbx_seq_one_letter_code
_entity_poly.pdbx_strand_id
1 'polypeptide(L)'
;MPLTLYKSNEKVAGSLVSWSFDSRTLDQEGNKKDPSFYCRIVKQVSWNKTKRIGSFSGGDSLAIKFTLFEIGKILKCLRNKESVSFFHSSQRGDTKINFGPYNFQSGEKEVTVFVLQAKNPDDEVFKTNFSLDEAVVLDQWFQFALDHCFTALYSQDKKNLEAHSKDNKNVNKNKKSKKDTEDLDDEDDFEGLESQDGDDETDFNTKDDLF
;
A
#
# COMPACT_ATOMS: atom_id res chain seq x y z
N MET A 1 4.53 14.40 -2.43
CA MET A 1 5.35 14.96 -3.54
C MET A 1 5.11 14.13 -4.78
N PRO A 2 4.58 14.69 -5.88
CA PRO A 2 4.41 13.94 -7.11
C PRO A 2 5.69 13.92 -7.96
N LEU A 3 5.93 12.81 -8.68
CA LEU A 3 6.90 12.71 -9.77
C LEU A 3 6.14 12.67 -11.10
N THR A 4 6.31 13.68 -11.95
CA THR A 4 5.56 13.82 -13.19
C THR A 4 6.48 13.85 -14.41
N LEU A 5 6.14 13.06 -15.43
CA LEU A 5 6.84 13.03 -16.72
C LEU A 5 5.86 13.37 -17.84
N TYR A 6 6.30 14.27 -18.72
CA TYR A 6 5.56 14.68 -19.91
C TYR A 6 6.23 14.10 -21.15
N LYS A 7 5.55 13.19 -21.83
CA LYS A 7 6.02 12.51 -23.04
C LYS A 7 5.12 12.85 -24.20
N SER A 8 5.18 14.08 -24.68
CA SER A 8 4.41 14.50 -25.87
C SER A 8 4.98 13.90 -27.15
N ASN A 9 4.11 13.60 -28.11
CA ASN A 9 4.46 13.07 -29.42
C ASN A 9 3.72 13.83 -30.52
N GLU A 10 4.36 14.01 -31.69
CA GLU A 10 3.76 14.73 -32.82
C GLU A 10 2.51 14.05 -33.38
N LYS A 11 2.42 12.71 -33.24
CA LYS A 11 1.29 11.88 -33.65
C LYS A 11 0.19 11.81 -32.61
N VAL A 12 0.26 12.62 -31.54
CA VAL A 12 -0.71 12.63 -30.43
C VAL A 12 -0.78 11.28 -29.69
N ALA A 13 0.27 10.46 -29.83
CA ALA A 13 0.43 9.19 -29.11
C ALA A 13 1.15 9.35 -27.75
N GLY A 14 1.33 10.59 -27.29
CA GLY A 14 2.04 10.90 -26.07
C GLY A 14 1.23 10.64 -24.81
N SER A 15 1.92 10.68 -23.67
CA SER A 15 1.31 10.52 -22.35
C SER A 15 1.92 11.46 -21.33
N LEU A 16 1.11 11.84 -20.35
CA LEU A 16 1.55 12.43 -19.09
C LEU A 16 1.37 11.35 -18.03
N VAL A 17 2.43 11.04 -17.30
CA VAL A 17 2.37 10.12 -16.16
C VAL A 17 2.76 10.86 -14.89
N SER A 18 1.99 10.68 -13.82
CA SER A 18 2.26 11.25 -12.52
C SER A 18 2.16 10.19 -11.43
N TRP A 19 3.24 10.02 -10.69
CA TRP A 19 3.31 9.17 -9.51
C TRP A 19 3.17 10.01 -8.25
N SER A 20 2.47 9.50 -7.25
CA SER A 20 2.37 10.11 -5.91
C SER A 20 2.17 9.02 -4.87
N PHE A 21 2.37 9.35 -3.60
CA PHE A 21 2.13 8.43 -2.49
C PHE A 21 1.47 9.16 -1.33
N ASP A 22 0.74 8.41 -0.53
CA ASP A 22 0.14 8.81 0.73
C ASP A 22 0.69 7.91 1.82
N SER A 23 1.53 8.46 2.70
CA SER A 23 2.13 7.74 3.82
C SER A 23 1.25 7.75 5.09
N ARG A 24 0.11 8.43 5.07
CA ARG A 24 -0.76 8.51 6.25
C ARG A 24 -1.34 7.14 6.58
N THR A 25 -1.29 6.82 7.87
CA THR A 25 -1.83 5.59 8.45
C THR A 25 -3.28 5.74 8.92
N LEU A 26 -3.80 6.96 8.87
CA LEU A 26 -5.17 7.32 9.23
C LEU A 26 -5.78 8.16 8.11
N ASP A 27 -7.07 8.00 7.86
CA ASP A 27 -7.83 8.89 6.99
C ASP A 27 -8.24 10.20 7.71
N GLN A 28 -9.04 11.03 7.05
CA GLN A 28 -9.50 12.31 7.62
C GLN A 28 -10.47 12.14 8.79
N GLU A 29 -11.09 10.98 8.91
CA GLU A 29 -12.06 10.61 9.95
C GLU A 29 -11.38 9.89 11.12
N GLY A 30 -10.08 9.58 10.99
CA GLY A 30 -9.29 8.87 12.00
C GLY A 30 -9.36 7.35 11.88
N ASN A 31 -9.94 6.81 10.79
CA ASN A 31 -9.94 5.38 10.56
C ASN A 31 -8.57 4.92 10.06
N LYS A 32 -8.20 3.68 10.40
CA LYS A 32 -6.96 3.06 9.91
C LYS A 32 -6.97 2.98 8.39
N LYS A 33 -5.85 3.37 7.79
CA LYS A 33 -5.64 3.37 6.36
C LYS A 33 -4.23 2.88 6.06
N ASP A 34 -4.10 1.99 5.07
CA ASP A 34 -2.79 1.57 4.60
C ASP A 34 -2.14 2.63 3.71
N PRO A 35 -0.83 2.89 3.88
CA PRO A 35 -0.06 3.69 2.95
C PRO A 35 -0.22 3.18 1.52
N SER A 36 -0.35 4.11 0.59
CA SER A 36 -0.77 3.80 -0.78
C SER A 36 -0.04 4.65 -1.79
N PHE A 37 0.19 4.07 -2.97
CA PHE A 37 0.79 4.75 -4.11
C PHE A 37 -0.26 4.97 -5.19
N TYR A 38 -0.11 6.03 -5.95
CA TYR A 38 -1.05 6.40 -7.00
C TYR A 38 -0.29 6.74 -8.27
N CYS A 39 -0.69 6.15 -9.38
CA CYS A 39 -0.24 6.50 -10.72
C CYS A 39 -1.41 7.06 -11.51
N ARG A 40 -1.22 8.23 -12.12
CA ARG A 40 -2.17 8.80 -13.07
C ARG A 40 -1.53 8.87 -14.44
N ILE A 41 -2.20 8.30 -15.44
CA ILE A 41 -1.80 8.39 -16.85
C ILE A 41 -2.86 9.20 -17.58
N VAL A 42 -2.45 10.22 -18.33
CA VAL A 42 -3.32 11.08 -19.15
C VAL A 42 -2.87 10.99 -20.61
N LYS A 43 -3.80 10.75 -21.53
CA LYS A 43 -3.52 10.73 -22.97
C LYS A 43 -3.31 12.15 -23.51
N GLN A 44 -2.42 12.28 -24.47
CA GLN A 44 -2.25 13.53 -25.21
C GLN A 44 -3.50 13.79 -26.08
N VAL A 45 -3.94 15.04 -26.11
CA VAL A 45 -5.12 15.48 -26.89
C VAL A 45 -4.70 16.13 -28.21
N SER A 46 -3.62 16.91 -28.20
CA SER A 46 -3.19 17.64 -29.40
C SER A 46 -1.70 17.89 -29.44
N TRP A 47 -1.19 18.28 -30.62
CA TRP A 47 0.19 18.67 -30.86
C TRP A 47 0.24 20.01 -31.62
N ASN A 48 0.92 21.00 -31.05
CA ASN A 48 1.21 22.26 -31.71
C ASN A 48 2.55 22.15 -32.44
N LYS A 49 2.52 22.03 -33.77
CA LYS A 49 3.72 21.88 -34.61
C LYS A 49 4.68 23.07 -34.51
N THR A 50 4.15 24.30 -34.44
CA THR A 50 4.95 25.52 -34.41
C THR A 50 5.72 25.64 -33.10
N LYS A 51 5.06 25.36 -31.97
CA LYS A 51 5.68 25.45 -30.64
C LYS A 51 6.38 24.16 -30.20
N ARG A 52 6.14 23.05 -30.91
CA ARG A 52 6.56 21.69 -30.52
C ARG A 52 6.09 21.31 -29.11
N ILE A 53 4.83 21.59 -28.82
CA ILE A 53 4.21 21.34 -27.49
C ILE A 53 2.98 20.46 -27.66
N GLY A 54 2.87 19.41 -26.83
CA GLY A 54 1.65 18.62 -26.68
C GLY A 54 0.72 19.16 -25.60
N SER A 55 -0.59 19.04 -25.81
CA SER A 55 -1.60 19.32 -24.78
C SER A 55 -2.16 18.03 -24.19
N PHE A 56 -2.39 18.04 -22.88
CA PHE A 56 -3.00 16.94 -22.13
C PHE A 56 -4.31 17.37 -21.42
N SER A 57 -4.68 18.64 -21.53
CA SER A 57 -5.90 19.17 -20.90
C SER A 57 -7.13 18.58 -21.57
N GLY A 58 -8.03 17.99 -20.78
CA GLY A 58 -9.24 17.33 -21.28
C GLY A 58 -9.01 15.94 -21.90
N GLY A 59 -7.79 15.40 -21.78
CA GLY A 59 -7.51 14.04 -22.26
C GLY A 59 -8.03 12.97 -21.30
N ASP A 60 -8.37 11.81 -21.86
CA ASP A 60 -8.77 10.64 -21.08
C ASP A 60 -7.67 10.30 -20.08
N SER A 61 -8.07 9.91 -18.88
CA SER A 61 -7.13 9.61 -17.81
C SER A 61 -7.54 8.40 -16.99
N LEU A 62 -6.53 7.63 -16.59
CA LEU A 62 -6.65 6.48 -15.71
C LEU A 62 -5.86 6.74 -14.44
N ALA A 63 -6.48 6.48 -13.28
CA ALA A 63 -5.84 6.51 -11.98
C ALA A 63 -5.76 5.08 -11.42
N ILE A 64 -4.58 4.69 -10.97
CA ILE A 64 -4.26 3.35 -10.48
C ILE A 64 -3.72 3.48 -9.07
N LYS A 65 -4.27 2.71 -8.13
CA LYS A 65 -3.79 2.64 -6.75
C LYS A 65 -2.91 1.40 -6.60
N PHE A 66 -1.69 1.56 -6.10
CA PHE A 66 -0.78 0.46 -5.78
C PHE A 66 -0.57 0.34 -4.28
N THR A 67 -0.46 -0.89 -3.81
CA THR A 67 -0.03 -1.24 -2.45
C THR A 67 1.50 -1.20 -2.33
N LEU A 68 2.01 -1.24 -1.09
CA LEU A 68 3.46 -1.32 -0.82
C LEU A 68 4.13 -2.51 -1.53
N PHE A 69 3.46 -3.66 -1.54
CA PHE A 69 3.99 -4.88 -2.16
C PHE A 69 4.03 -4.80 -3.68
N GLU A 70 3.05 -4.15 -4.31
CA GLU A 70 3.08 -3.93 -5.76
C GLU A 70 4.19 -2.97 -6.16
N ILE A 71 4.45 -1.92 -5.37
CA ILE A 71 5.63 -1.07 -5.58
C ILE A 71 6.93 -1.87 -5.39
N GLY A 72 7.00 -2.77 -4.41
CA GLY A 72 8.13 -3.69 -4.26
C GLY A 72 8.36 -4.55 -5.51
N LYS A 73 7.28 -5.06 -6.13
CA LYS A 73 7.35 -5.79 -7.41
C LYS A 73 7.84 -4.89 -8.57
N ILE A 74 7.38 -3.64 -8.63
CA ILE A 74 7.86 -2.67 -9.64
C ILE A 74 9.35 -2.37 -9.44
N LEU A 75 9.82 -2.18 -8.20
CA LEU A 75 11.25 -2.02 -7.90
C LEU A 75 12.08 -3.23 -8.32
N LYS A 76 11.59 -4.44 -8.04
CA LYS A 76 12.24 -5.66 -8.52
C LYS A 76 12.33 -5.68 -10.06
N CYS A 77 11.25 -5.31 -10.74
CA CYS A 77 11.21 -5.18 -12.20
C CYS A 77 12.28 -4.19 -12.72
N LEU A 78 12.38 -3.00 -12.12
CA LEU A 78 13.35 -1.98 -12.52
C LEU A 78 14.80 -2.49 -12.41
N ARG A 79 15.10 -3.24 -11.35
CA ARG A 79 16.46 -3.73 -11.05
C ARG A 79 16.85 -4.96 -11.84
N ASN A 80 15.92 -5.91 -11.97
CA ASN A 80 16.19 -7.21 -12.58
C ASN A 80 15.78 -7.28 -14.05
N LYS A 81 15.08 -6.25 -14.57
CA LYS A 81 14.50 -6.24 -15.92
C LYS A 81 13.54 -7.42 -16.13
N GLU A 82 12.75 -7.74 -15.10
CA GLU A 82 11.69 -8.77 -15.15
C GLU A 82 10.33 -8.10 -15.27
N SER A 83 9.50 -8.50 -16.22
CA SER A 83 8.14 -7.96 -16.34
C SER A 83 7.24 -8.38 -15.18
N VAL A 84 6.35 -7.48 -14.75
CA VAL A 84 5.36 -7.71 -13.71
C VAL A 84 3.97 -7.32 -14.21
N SER A 85 2.97 -8.03 -13.70
CA SER A 85 1.56 -7.80 -14.02
C SER A 85 0.73 -7.71 -12.74
N PHE A 86 -0.27 -6.84 -12.77
CA PHE A 86 -1.23 -6.61 -11.68
C PHE A 86 -2.65 -6.64 -12.23
N PHE A 87 -3.58 -7.10 -11.39
CA PHE A 87 -4.99 -7.20 -11.70
C PHE A 87 -5.77 -6.55 -10.56
N HIS A 88 -6.49 -5.47 -10.87
CA HIS A 88 -7.35 -4.78 -9.91
C HIS A 88 -8.80 -4.98 -10.34
N SER A 89 -9.55 -5.74 -9.54
CA SER A 89 -10.98 -5.93 -9.75
C SER A 89 -11.77 -4.86 -9.01
N SER A 90 -12.80 -4.33 -9.66
CA SER A 90 -13.74 -3.36 -9.10
C SER A 90 -15.16 -3.71 -9.51
N GLN A 91 -16.16 -3.06 -8.89
CA GLN A 91 -17.56 -3.19 -9.31
C GLN A 91 -17.80 -2.80 -10.78
N ARG A 92 -16.92 -1.97 -11.35
CA ARG A 92 -16.99 -1.51 -12.75
C ARG A 92 -16.22 -2.40 -13.72
N GLY A 93 -15.61 -3.48 -13.22
CA GLY A 93 -14.80 -4.42 -13.99
C GLY A 93 -13.32 -4.38 -13.63
N ASP A 94 -12.53 -5.10 -14.42
CA ASP A 94 -11.13 -5.39 -14.13
C ASP A 94 -10.19 -4.43 -14.86
N THR A 95 -9.18 -3.94 -14.15
CA THR A 95 -8.05 -3.19 -14.71
C THR A 95 -6.82 -4.09 -14.73
N LYS A 96 -6.22 -4.26 -15.92
CA LYS A 96 -4.99 -5.06 -16.11
C LYS A 96 -3.81 -4.14 -16.31
N ILE A 97 -2.77 -4.32 -15.50
CA ILE A 97 -1.59 -3.44 -15.51
C ILE A 97 -0.37 -4.31 -15.78
N ASN A 98 0.48 -3.87 -16.71
CA ASN A 98 1.74 -4.50 -17.03
C ASN A 98 2.86 -3.47 -16.95
N PHE A 99 3.94 -3.83 -16.28
CA PHE A 99 5.14 -3.02 -16.21
C PHE A 99 6.36 -3.88 -16.48
N GLY A 100 7.22 -3.48 -17.41
CA GLY A 100 8.36 -4.31 -17.79
C GLY A 100 9.27 -3.66 -18.83
N PRO A 101 10.47 -4.22 -19.05
CA PRO A 101 11.31 -3.81 -20.16
C PRO A 101 10.65 -4.17 -21.50
N TYR A 102 10.89 -3.31 -22.48
CA TYR A 102 10.48 -3.48 -23.86
C TYR A 102 11.65 -3.11 -24.76
N ASN A 103 12.10 -4.07 -25.56
CA ASN A 103 13.13 -3.86 -26.55
C ASN A 103 12.48 -3.60 -27.90
N PHE A 104 12.98 -2.58 -28.61
CA PHE A 104 12.57 -2.31 -29.98
C PHE A 104 13.77 -1.88 -30.82
N GLN A 105 13.65 -2.08 -32.13
CA GLN A 105 14.68 -1.67 -33.09
C GLN A 105 14.49 -0.20 -33.44
N SER A 106 15.56 0.59 -33.30
CA SER A 106 15.64 1.97 -33.75
C SER A 106 16.77 2.08 -34.77
N GLY A 107 16.43 1.91 -36.05
CA GLY A 107 17.42 1.71 -37.10
C GLY A 107 18.17 0.40 -36.90
N GLU A 108 19.50 0.46 -36.83
CA GLU A 108 20.37 -0.71 -36.60
C GLU A 108 20.63 -1.01 -35.12
N LYS A 109 20.08 -0.20 -34.20
CA LYS A 109 20.31 -0.35 -32.76
C LYS A 109 19.09 -0.90 -32.05
N GLU A 110 19.30 -1.91 -31.21
CA GLU A 110 18.31 -2.33 -30.23
C GLU A 110 18.29 -1.33 -29.06
N VAL A 111 17.11 -0.83 -28.72
CA VAL A 111 16.89 0.10 -27.62
C VAL A 111 15.94 -0.52 -26.60
N THR A 112 16.34 -0.48 -25.33
CA THR A 112 15.51 -0.92 -24.21
C THR A 112 14.88 0.28 -23.51
N VAL A 113 13.57 0.20 -23.26
CA VAL A 113 12.82 1.12 -22.40
C VAL A 113 11.96 0.33 -21.43
N PHE A 114 11.54 0.91 -20.31
CA PHE A 114 10.47 0.35 -19.50
C PHE A 114 9.12 0.85 -20.01
N VAL A 115 8.11 0.00 -20.00
CA VAL A 115 6.76 0.35 -20.42
C VAL A 115 5.81 0.09 -19.28
N LEU A 116 5.02 1.09 -18.92
CA LEU A 116 3.80 0.92 -18.13
C LEU A 116 2.62 0.92 -19.09
N GLN A 117 1.84 -0.15 -19.07
CA GLN A 117 0.61 -0.28 -19.81
C GLN A 117 -0.52 -0.67 -18.86
N ALA A 118 -1.64 0.03 -18.93
CA ALA A 118 -2.84 -0.30 -18.20
C ALA A 118 -4.04 -0.36 -19.15
N LYS A 119 -4.86 -1.40 -19.03
CA LYS A 119 -6.11 -1.56 -19.75
C LYS A 119 -7.25 -1.40 -18.75
N ASN A 120 -8.13 -0.43 -18.99
CA ASN A 120 -9.31 -0.21 -18.13
C ASN A 120 -10.43 -1.22 -18.49
N PRO A 121 -11.55 -1.24 -17.73
CA PRO A 121 -12.68 -2.13 -18.01
C PRO A 121 -13.35 -1.92 -19.37
N ASP A 122 -13.26 -0.70 -19.93
CA ASP A 122 -13.79 -0.35 -21.25
C ASP A 122 -12.84 -0.73 -22.40
N ASP A 123 -11.85 -1.59 -22.11
CA ASP A 123 -10.81 -2.06 -23.01
C ASP A 123 -9.87 -0.97 -23.57
N GLU A 124 -9.94 0.24 -23.02
CA GLU A 124 -9.10 1.35 -23.36
C GLU A 124 -7.68 1.17 -22.80
N VAL A 125 -6.68 1.36 -23.66
CA VAL A 125 -5.27 1.21 -23.29
C VAL A 125 -4.62 2.56 -22.99
N PHE A 126 -4.02 2.66 -21.81
CA PHE A 126 -3.16 3.73 -21.35
C PHE A 126 -1.73 3.22 -21.33
N LYS A 127 -0.81 3.91 -22.01
CA LYS A 127 0.58 3.47 -22.13
C LYS A 127 1.54 4.64 -21.97
N THR A 128 2.62 4.41 -21.25
CA THR A 128 3.75 5.34 -21.16
C THR A 128 5.06 4.55 -21.14
N ASN A 129 6.16 5.20 -21.51
CA ASN A 129 7.48 4.60 -21.50
C ASN A 129 8.47 5.45 -20.69
N PHE A 130 9.46 4.76 -20.14
CA PHE A 130 10.54 5.33 -19.36
C PHE A 130 11.84 4.90 -20.02
N SER A 131 12.67 5.87 -20.39
CA SER A 131 14.07 5.61 -20.74
C SER A 131 14.81 5.00 -19.54
N LEU A 132 16.00 4.44 -19.77
CA LEU A 132 16.81 3.86 -18.69
C LEU A 132 17.16 4.92 -17.62
N ASP A 133 17.45 6.15 -18.02
CA ASP A 133 17.76 7.24 -17.09
C ASP A 133 16.54 7.62 -16.24
N GLU A 134 15.35 7.66 -16.86
CA GLU A 134 14.10 7.91 -16.14
C GLU A 134 13.74 6.75 -15.21
N ALA A 135 14.06 5.52 -15.59
CA ALA A 135 13.86 4.34 -14.77
C ALA A 135 14.72 4.40 -13.50
N VAL A 136 15.95 4.93 -13.57
CA VAL A 136 16.82 5.18 -12.40
C VAL A 136 16.21 6.21 -11.46
N VAL A 137 15.71 7.34 -12.00
CA VAL A 137 15.02 8.36 -11.19
C VAL A 137 13.76 7.80 -10.55
N LEU A 138 13.00 6.99 -11.28
CA LEU A 138 11.79 6.34 -10.79
C LEU A 138 12.10 5.34 -9.66
N ASP A 139 13.15 4.53 -9.79
CA ASP A 139 13.62 3.62 -8.73
C ASP A 139 13.97 4.40 -7.46
N GLN A 140 14.76 5.47 -7.57
CA GLN A 140 15.14 6.30 -6.43
C GLN A 140 13.93 6.96 -5.76
N TRP A 141 12.96 7.43 -6.56
CA TRP A 141 11.73 8.02 -6.04
C TRP A 141 10.87 6.99 -5.30
N PHE A 142 10.74 5.76 -5.81
CA PHE A 142 10.02 4.69 -5.12
C PHE A 142 10.70 4.30 -3.80
N GLN A 143 12.03 4.23 -3.76
CA GLN A 143 12.77 3.98 -2.52
C GLN A 143 12.49 5.08 -1.47
N PHE A 144 12.61 6.35 -1.88
CA PHE A 144 12.30 7.50 -1.02
C PHE A 144 10.86 7.45 -0.48
N ALA A 145 9.89 7.14 -1.34
CA ALA A 145 8.49 7.07 -0.97
C ALA A 145 8.18 5.89 -0.03
N LEU A 146 8.79 4.72 -0.26
CA LEU A 146 8.65 3.57 0.63
C LEU A 146 9.22 3.86 2.02
N ASP A 147 10.37 4.51 2.10
CA ASP A 147 10.97 4.92 3.37
C ASP A 147 10.05 5.85 4.18
N HIS A 148 9.37 6.79 3.52
CA HIS A 148 8.37 7.64 4.16
C HIS A 148 7.17 6.84 4.67
N CYS A 149 6.69 5.86 3.90
CA CYS A 149 5.60 4.98 4.32
C CYS A 149 6.00 4.14 5.55
N PHE A 150 7.20 3.55 5.56
CA PHE A 150 7.67 2.75 6.69
C PHE A 150 7.95 3.60 7.94
N THR A 151 8.50 4.79 7.78
CA THR A 151 8.70 5.74 8.88
C THR A 151 7.36 6.14 9.51
N ALA A 152 6.33 6.38 8.69
CA ALA A 152 4.99 6.71 9.18
C ALA A 152 4.34 5.53 9.93
N LEU A 153 4.42 4.32 9.37
CA LEU A 153 3.96 3.09 10.01
C LEU A 153 4.62 2.88 11.37
N TYR A 154 5.95 2.92 11.41
CA TYR A 154 6.72 2.77 12.65
C TYR A 154 6.34 3.82 13.71
N SER A 155 6.18 5.07 13.28
CA SER A 155 5.77 6.16 14.17
C SER A 155 4.37 5.93 14.75
N GLN A 156 3.45 5.36 13.98
CA GLN A 156 2.11 5.02 14.45
C GLN A 156 2.14 3.84 15.43
N ASP A 157 2.92 2.80 15.14
CA ASP A 157 3.07 1.65 16.03
C ASP A 157 3.63 2.06 17.39
N LYS A 158 4.65 2.93 17.39
CA LYS A 158 5.20 3.51 18.63
C LYS A 158 4.13 4.23 19.45
N LYS A 159 3.30 5.07 18.82
CA LYS A 159 2.20 5.77 19.50
C LYS A 159 1.16 4.80 20.08
N ASN A 160 0.82 3.74 19.33
CA ASN A 160 -0.13 2.73 19.79
C ASN A 160 0.42 2.00 21.04
N LEU A 161 1.70 1.63 21.04
CA LEU A 161 2.36 0.99 22.18
C LEU A 161 2.40 1.91 23.42
N GLU A 162 2.68 3.20 23.24
CA GLU A 162 2.68 4.18 24.31
C GLU A 162 1.28 4.39 24.91
N ALA A 163 0.23 4.37 24.08
CA ALA A 163 -1.16 4.46 24.53
C ALA A 163 -1.55 3.25 25.40
N HIS A 164 -1.31 2.02 24.90
CA HIS A 164 -1.57 0.80 25.66
C HIS A 164 -0.80 0.74 26.99
N SER A 165 0.43 1.26 27.02
CA SER A 165 1.22 1.32 28.24
C SER A 165 0.64 2.26 29.30
N LYS A 166 -0.02 3.36 28.88
CA LYS A 166 -0.68 4.31 29.80
C LYS A 166 -1.99 3.74 30.34
N ASP A 167 -2.76 3.08 29.49
CA ASP A 167 -4.03 2.45 29.89
C ASP A 167 -3.79 1.35 30.93
N ASN A 168 -2.77 0.50 30.73
CA ASN A 168 -2.40 -0.54 31.69
C ASN A 168 -1.90 0.02 33.04
N LYS A 169 -1.18 1.16 33.03
CA LYS A 169 -0.79 1.84 34.28
C LYS A 169 -1.98 2.40 35.04
N ASN A 170 -2.98 2.93 34.34
CA ASN A 170 -4.21 3.46 34.96
C ASN A 170 -5.10 2.33 35.52
N VAL A 171 -5.22 1.21 34.82
CA VAL A 171 -5.95 0.02 35.30
C VAL A 171 -5.31 -0.55 36.57
N ASN A 172 -3.97 -0.62 36.63
CA ASN A 172 -3.28 -1.09 37.84
C ASN A 172 -3.36 -0.10 39.00
N LYS A 173 -3.42 1.22 38.73
CA LYS A 173 -3.61 2.23 39.78
C LYS A 173 -5.02 2.16 40.39
N ASN A 174 -6.05 1.94 39.58
CA ASN A 174 -7.43 1.76 40.05
C ASN A 174 -7.68 0.42 40.76
N LYS A 175 -6.94 -0.66 40.44
CA LYS A 175 -7.00 -1.91 41.21
C LYS A 175 -6.33 -1.78 42.57
N LYS A 176 -5.26 -0.99 42.69
CA LYS A 176 -4.56 -0.79 43.95
C LYS A 176 -5.36 0.10 44.92
N SER A 177 -6.08 1.11 44.42
CA SER A 177 -6.97 1.94 45.24
C SER A 177 -8.27 1.25 45.68
N LYS A 178 -8.60 0.07 45.14
CA LYS A 178 -9.80 -0.70 45.52
C LYS A 178 -9.50 -1.80 46.53
N LYS A 179 -8.23 -2.17 46.72
CA LYS A 179 -7.80 -3.19 47.70
C LYS A 179 -7.56 -2.60 49.09
N ASP A 180 -7.36 -1.29 49.20
CA ASP A 180 -7.14 -0.60 50.48
C ASP A 180 -8.46 -0.13 51.16
N THR A 181 -9.63 -0.69 50.79
CA THR A 181 -10.94 -0.30 51.34
C THR A 181 -11.79 -1.48 51.84
N GLU A 182 -11.26 -2.72 51.85
CA GLU A 182 -12.00 -3.93 52.27
C GLU A 182 -11.37 -4.68 53.44
N ASP A 183 -10.45 -4.06 54.20
CA ASP A 183 -9.87 -4.68 55.41
C ASP A 183 -10.17 -3.83 56.66
N LEU A 184 -11.45 -3.73 57.06
CA LEU A 184 -11.87 -3.51 58.45
C LEU A 184 -13.28 -4.10 58.66
N ASP A 185 -13.39 -4.94 59.69
CA ASP A 185 -14.61 -5.49 60.34
C ASP A 185 -15.26 -6.68 59.59
N ASP A 186 -15.39 -7.92 60.09
CA ASP A 186 -15.46 -8.45 61.47
C ASP A 186 -15.08 -9.95 61.51
N GLU A 187 -14.55 -10.38 62.65
CA GLU A 187 -14.51 -11.78 63.11
C GLU A 187 -15.95 -12.25 63.46
N ASP A 188 -16.34 -13.46 63.08
CA ASP A 188 -16.92 -14.48 63.98
C ASP A 188 -17.47 -15.71 63.22
N ASP A 189 -16.94 -16.88 63.62
CA ASP A 189 -17.47 -18.24 63.68
C ASP A 189 -18.67 -18.68 62.80
N PHE A 190 -18.44 -19.72 61.98
CA PHE A 190 -19.36 -20.88 61.93
C PHE A 190 -18.66 -22.16 61.44
N GLU A 191 -18.73 -23.20 62.26
CA GLU A 191 -18.22 -24.55 62.02
C GLU A 191 -19.03 -25.34 60.96
N GLY A 192 -18.32 -26.16 60.19
CA GLY A 192 -18.72 -27.53 59.84
C GLY A 192 -19.77 -27.73 58.74
N LEU A 193 -19.37 -28.34 57.62
CA LEU A 193 -19.74 -29.73 57.28
C LEU A 193 -19.17 -30.16 55.91
N GLU A 194 -18.49 -31.29 55.98
CA GLU A 194 -18.45 -32.42 55.04
C GLU A 194 -18.10 -32.25 53.56
N SER A 195 -17.00 -32.94 53.25
CA SER A 195 -16.52 -33.48 51.98
C SER A 195 -17.59 -34.14 51.11
N GLN A 196 -17.49 -33.92 49.79
CA GLN A 196 -17.66 -35.03 48.87
C GLN A 196 -16.77 -34.87 47.63
N ASP A 197 -15.92 -35.88 47.48
CA ASP A 197 -15.03 -36.12 46.34
C ASP A 197 -15.81 -36.28 45.04
N GLY A 198 -15.15 -35.92 43.94
CA GLY A 198 -15.66 -36.11 42.59
C GLY A 198 -14.58 -35.77 41.59
N ASP A 199 -13.60 -36.66 41.48
CA ASP A 199 -12.73 -36.81 40.31
C ASP A 199 -13.60 -36.86 39.04
N ASP A 200 -13.24 -36.16 37.97
CA ASP A 200 -12.97 -36.87 36.73
C ASP A 200 -12.22 -36.06 35.67
N GLU A 201 -11.60 -36.85 34.81
CA GLU A 201 -10.45 -36.59 33.96
C GLU A 201 -10.64 -35.61 32.78
N THR A 202 -9.47 -35.08 32.42
CA THR A 202 -9.00 -34.63 31.09
C THR A 202 -9.73 -35.18 29.87
N ASP A 203 -9.90 -34.36 28.82
CA ASP A 203 -9.24 -34.68 27.55
C ASP A 203 -9.09 -33.48 26.59
N PHE A 204 -7.83 -33.26 26.22
CA PHE A 204 -7.38 -32.48 25.08
C PHE A 204 -7.57 -33.33 23.81
N ASN A 205 -8.18 -32.80 22.76
CA ASN A 205 -8.01 -33.40 21.43
C ASN A 205 -7.82 -32.33 20.34
N THR A 206 -6.54 -32.14 20.00
CA THR A 206 -6.03 -31.63 18.73
C THR A 206 -5.99 -32.74 17.69
N LYS A 207 -6.51 -32.48 16.49
CA LYS A 207 -6.16 -33.06 15.17
C LYS A 207 -6.95 -32.25 14.12
N ASP A 208 -6.34 -31.43 13.26
CA ASP A 208 -5.49 -31.80 12.12
C ASP A 208 -5.96 -33.08 11.42
N ASP A 209 -6.68 -32.94 10.31
CA ASP A 209 -6.16 -33.34 8.98
C ASP A 209 -7.22 -33.19 7.86
N LEU A 210 -6.81 -32.42 6.84
CA LEU A 210 -6.89 -32.71 5.40
C LEU A 210 -8.12 -33.46 4.85
N PHE A 211 -8.94 -32.75 4.06
CA PHE A 211 -9.28 -33.10 2.67
C PHE A 211 -9.69 -31.84 1.90
#